data_AF-A0A7V1MYN5-F1
#
_entry.id   AF-A0A7V1MYN5-F1
#
_cell.length_a   1.000
_cell.length_b   1.000
_cell.length_c   1.000
_cell.angle_alpha   90.00
_cell.angle_beta   90.00
_cell.angle_gamma   90.00
#
_symmetry.space_group_name_H-M   'P 1'
#
loop_
_entity.id
_entity.type
_entity.pdbx_description
1 polymer ?
#
loop_
_entity_poly.entity_id
_entity_poly.type
_entity_poly.pdbx_seq_one_letter_code
_entity_poly.pdbx_strand_id
1 'polypeptide(L)'
;MLYKSAINIVDREISLAAPTYFIADIASNHDGEIERAKDLIYKAKEAGANAAKFQHFLAKDLVSASGFNNLGSIMEHQRKWKKSTYEIYEQYECSREWTEILVNTCKEAGIDFMTTPYDYEAIHEMEKHIVAYKIGSGDITCTGEIECIAKKNKPVFLATGASSMQDVERAVSCILEHNPKLVLMQCNTNYTSKKENFAYINLRALEVFKIKWPNMLLGLSDHTPGHATVLGAVTLGARVIEKHFTDDNSRTGPDHLFSMSPITWRDMVDRTRELEYSLGDGIKKIEANEINTVILQRRSMHVNKTLKAGSCVTIADIDFLRPAPAGSIPPYEIDKIIGRNLLVDKADGDTLFYADLSDS
;
A
#
# COMPACT_ATOMS: atom_id res chain seq x y z
N MET A 1 13.84 -0.50 -20.29
CA MET A 1 12.80 -1.29 -19.59
C MET A 1 11.48 -1.04 -20.30
N LEU A 2 10.63 -2.05 -20.44
CA LEU A 2 9.32 -1.95 -21.13
C LEU A 2 8.28 -1.15 -20.33
N TYR A 3 8.57 -0.83 -19.06
CA TYR A 3 7.73 -0.07 -18.15
C TYR A 3 8.58 0.86 -17.28
N LYS A 4 7.96 1.85 -16.64
CA LYS A 4 8.62 2.81 -15.77
C LYS A 4 8.52 2.41 -14.29
N SER A 5 9.62 2.64 -13.56
CA SER A 5 9.68 2.48 -12.10
C SER A 5 9.24 3.72 -11.31
N ALA A 6 8.98 4.81 -12.02
CA ALA A 6 8.40 6.04 -11.49
C ALA A 6 7.54 6.71 -12.58
N ILE A 7 6.39 7.23 -12.19
CA ILE A 7 5.47 8.00 -13.06
C ILE A 7 4.98 9.22 -12.31
N ASN A 8 4.51 10.24 -13.02
CA ASN A 8 3.87 11.39 -12.41
C ASN A 8 2.35 11.33 -12.64
N ILE A 9 1.59 11.59 -11.58
CA ILE A 9 0.16 11.90 -11.62
C ILE A 9 0.04 13.38 -11.27
N VAL A 10 -0.25 14.20 -12.29
CA VAL A 10 -0.16 15.67 -12.20
C VAL A 10 1.26 16.09 -11.75
N ASP A 11 1.42 16.52 -10.51
CA ASP A 11 2.67 16.97 -9.89
C ASP A 11 3.24 15.97 -8.86
N ARG A 12 2.58 14.82 -8.68
CA ARG A 12 2.96 13.81 -7.68
C ARG A 12 3.68 12.63 -8.32
N GLU A 13 4.88 12.35 -7.85
CA GLU A 13 5.59 11.13 -8.24
C GLU A 13 4.96 9.90 -7.56
N ILE A 14 4.75 8.85 -8.34
CA ILE A 14 4.47 7.49 -7.86
C ILE A 14 5.73 6.67 -8.09
N SER A 15 6.38 6.29 -7.00
CA SER A 15 7.58 5.45 -6.99
C SER A 15 7.68 4.70 -5.65
N LEU A 16 8.57 3.73 -5.53
CA LEU A 16 8.79 3.02 -4.27
C LEU A 16 9.29 3.94 -3.13
N ALA A 17 9.95 5.05 -3.48
CA ALA A 17 10.45 6.04 -2.54
C ALA A 17 9.44 7.17 -2.24
N ALA A 18 8.41 7.33 -3.07
CA ALA A 18 7.38 8.33 -2.89
C ALA A 18 6.29 7.86 -1.90
N PRO A 19 5.58 8.80 -1.24
CA PRO A 19 4.42 8.47 -0.42
C PRO A 19 3.33 7.76 -1.22
N THR A 20 2.65 6.81 -0.58
CA THR A 20 1.51 6.07 -1.15
C THR A 20 0.41 7.02 -1.61
N TYR A 21 -0.12 6.78 -2.80
CA TYR A 21 -1.20 7.53 -3.43
C TYR A 21 -2.55 6.84 -3.19
N PHE A 22 -3.51 7.57 -2.62
CA PHE A 22 -4.80 7.03 -2.22
C PHE A 22 -5.94 7.48 -3.15
N ILE A 23 -6.71 6.51 -3.64
CA ILE A 23 -7.85 6.71 -4.55
C ILE A 23 -9.14 6.36 -3.81
N ALA A 24 -9.91 7.38 -3.44
CA ALA A 24 -11.24 7.22 -2.86
C ALA A 24 -12.23 6.88 -3.96
N ASP A 25 -12.63 5.62 -4.07
CA ASP A 25 -13.62 5.17 -5.05
C ASP A 25 -15.03 5.46 -4.54
N ILE A 26 -15.64 6.52 -5.06
CA ILE A 26 -17.03 6.87 -4.74
C ILE A 26 -17.97 5.83 -5.32
N ALA A 27 -17.64 5.24 -6.48
CA ALA A 27 -18.43 4.21 -7.15
C ALA A 27 -19.93 4.57 -7.14
N SER A 28 -20.79 3.69 -6.62
CA SER A 28 -22.25 3.91 -6.50
C SER A 28 -22.69 4.69 -5.25
N ASN A 29 -21.78 5.03 -4.33
CA ASN A 29 -22.13 5.64 -3.03
C ASN A 29 -22.65 7.08 -3.14
N HIS A 30 -22.67 7.66 -4.34
CA HIS A 30 -23.36 8.91 -4.63
C HIS A 30 -24.89 8.75 -4.69
N ASP A 31 -25.43 7.54 -4.64
CA ASP A 31 -26.86 7.24 -4.56
C ASP A 31 -27.72 7.81 -5.70
N GLY A 32 -27.12 8.04 -6.86
CA GLY A 32 -27.78 8.72 -7.98
C GLY A 32 -28.04 10.22 -7.73
N GLU A 33 -27.33 10.86 -6.79
CA GLU A 33 -27.45 12.28 -6.46
C GLU A 33 -26.14 13.07 -6.67
N ILE A 34 -26.17 14.10 -7.54
CA ILE A 34 -24.99 14.92 -7.86
C ILE A 34 -24.47 15.73 -6.66
N GLU A 35 -25.36 16.32 -5.85
CA GLU A 35 -24.93 17.10 -4.68
C GLU A 35 -24.22 16.24 -3.64
N ARG A 36 -24.61 14.96 -3.57
CA ARG A 36 -23.95 13.97 -2.73
C ARG A 36 -22.59 13.56 -3.28
N ALA A 37 -22.47 13.36 -4.59
CA ALA A 37 -21.17 13.15 -5.23
C ALA A 37 -20.20 14.30 -4.92
N LYS A 38 -20.68 15.55 -4.97
CA LYS A 38 -19.89 16.75 -4.63
C LYS A 38 -19.44 16.75 -3.17
N ASP A 39 -20.34 16.47 -2.24
CA ASP A 39 -20.01 16.36 -0.81
C ASP A 39 -18.98 15.26 -0.52
N LEU A 40 -19.11 14.10 -1.17
CA LEU A 40 -18.15 13.00 -1.06
C LEU A 40 -16.76 13.37 -1.58
N ILE A 41 -16.65 14.18 -2.64
CA ILE A 41 -15.36 14.70 -3.14
C ILE A 41 -14.65 15.52 -2.06
N TYR A 42 -15.36 16.47 -1.44
CA TYR A 42 -14.79 17.30 -0.37
C TYR A 42 -14.38 16.45 0.84
N LYS A 43 -15.25 15.54 1.28
CA LYS A 43 -14.95 14.61 2.39
C LYS A 43 -13.75 13.72 2.10
N ALA A 44 -13.62 13.20 0.88
CA ALA A 44 -12.47 12.38 0.47
C ALA A 44 -11.18 13.20 0.54
N LYS A 45 -11.20 14.45 0.05
CA LYS A 45 -10.07 15.35 0.14
C LYS A 45 -9.67 15.64 1.58
N GLU A 46 -10.62 16.01 2.44
CA GLU A 46 -10.39 16.28 3.86
C GLU A 46 -9.83 15.04 4.58
N ALA A 47 -10.34 13.85 4.25
CA ALA A 47 -9.84 12.58 4.75
C ALA A 47 -8.45 12.21 4.19
N GLY A 48 -7.94 12.90 3.18
CA GLY A 48 -6.56 12.78 2.70
C GLY A 48 -6.39 11.92 1.46
N ALA A 49 -7.47 11.67 0.73
CA ALA A 49 -7.39 11.06 -0.59
C ALA A 49 -6.63 11.97 -1.58
N ASN A 50 -5.92 11.35 -2.51
CA ASN A 50 -5.25 12.03 -3.61
C ASN A 50 -6.15 12.14 -4.85
N ALA A 51 -7.02 11.15 -5.06
CA ALA A 51 -8.04 11.15 -6.10
C ALA A 51 -9.42 10.78 -5.56
N ALA A 52 -10.45 11.38 -6.14
CA ALA A 52 -11.83 10.88 -6.09
C ALA A 52 -12.13 10.16 -7.41
N LYS A 53 -12.49 8.88 -7.32
CA LYS A 53 -12.77 8.03 -8.48
C LYS A 53 -14.27 7.73 -8.60
N PHE A 54 -14.78 7.79 -9.82
CA PHE A 54 -16.14 7.39 -10.20
C PHE A 54 -16.13 6.22 -11.18
N GLN A 55 -17.30 5.73 -11.59
CA GLN A 55 -17.46 4.69 -12.61
C GLN A 55 -18.36 5.20 -13.74
N HIS A 56 -17.80 5.42 -14.93
CA HIS A 56 -18.55 5.84 -16.12
C HIS A 56 -18.86 4.59 -16.95
N PHE A 57 -19.97 3.94 -16.62
CA PHE A 57 -20.57 2.86 -17.41
C PHE A 57 -21.99 3.25 -17.79
N LEU A 58 -22.49 2.60 -18.84
CA LEU A 58 -23.92 2.53 -19.15
C LEU A 58 -24.33 1.06 -18.99
N ALA A 59 -25.37 0.77 -18.20
CA ALA A 59 -25.81 -0.59 -17.89
C ALA A 59 -26.22 -1.34 -19.15
N LYS A 60 -26.78 -0.65 -20.15
CA LYS A 60 -27.09 -1.21 -21.47
C LYS A 60 -25.88 -1.77 -22.21
N ASP A 61 -24.68 -1.23 -21.94
CA ASP A 61 -23.45 -1.59 -22.64
C ASP A 61 -22.59 -2.56 -21.82
N LEU A 62 -22.81 -2.63 -20.50
CA LEU A 62 -22.05 -3.46 -19.57
C LEU A 62 -22.78 -4.72 -19.10
N VAL A 63 -24.12 -4.69 -18.98
CA VAL A 63 -24.90 -5.71 -18.27
C VAL A 63 -25.93 -6.37 -19.18
N SER A 64 -25.74 -7.68 -19.43
CA SER A 64 -26.74 -8.49 -20.12
C SER A 64 -27.84 -8.96 -19.17
N ALA A 65 -29.02 -8.32 -19.22
CA ALA A 65 -30.18 -8.73 -18.42
C ALA A 65 -30.56 -10.21 -18.66
N SER A 66 -30.57 -10.66 -19.93
CA SER A 66 -30.85 -12.06 -20.28
C SER A 66 -29.78 -13.02 -19.78
N GLY A 67 -28.50 -12.63 -19.87
CA GLY A 67 -27.38 -13.42 -19.33
C GLY A 67 -27.54 -13.67 -17.84
N PHE A 68 -27.81 -12.62 -17.05
CA PHE A 68 -28.03 -12.74 -15.61
C PHE A 68 -29.27 -13.57 -15.25
N ASN A 69 -30.38 -13.39 -15.98
CA ASN A 69 -31.61 -14.16 -15.71
C ASN A 69 -31.43 -15.66 -15.98
N ASN A 70 -30.55 -16.04 -16.90
CA ASN A 70 -30.31 -17.44 -17.29
C ASN A 70 -29.25 -18.16 -16.45
N LEU A 71 -28.49 -17.45 -15.62
CA LEU A 71 -27.36 -18.00 -14.85
C LEU A 71 -27.77 -18.87 -13.66
N GLY A 72 -29.05 -18.84 -13.23
CA GLY A 72 -29.61 -19.70 -12.17
C GLY A 72 -29.04 -19.51 -10.75
N SER A 73 -27.86 -18.90 -10.61
CA SER A 73 -27.22 -18.53 -9.35
C SER A 73 -26.71 -17.09 -9.44
N ILE A 74 -27.20 -16.25 -8.53
CA ILE A 74 -26.77 -14.87 -8.33
C ILE A 74 -25.84 -14.84 -7.11
N MET A 75 -24.80 -14.00 -7.12
CA MET A 75 -23.87 -13.86 -5.99
C MET A 75 -24.63 -13.49 -4.69
N GLU A 76 -24.15 -13.96 -3.53
CA GLU A 76 -24.84 -13.80 -2.23
C GLU A 76 -25.20 -12.33 -1.90
N HIS A 77 -24.36 -11.37 -2.31
CA HIS A 77 -24.60 -9.93 -2.10
C HIS A 77 -25.75 -9.39 -2.97
N GLN A 78 -25.87 -9.86 -4.22
CA GLN A 78 -26.92 -9.47 -5.17
C GLN A 78 -28.28 -10.10 -4.80
N ARG A 79 -28.30 -11.25 -4.11
CA ARG A 79 -29.56 -11.89 -3.64
C ARG A 79 -30.37 -11.03 -2.68
N LYS A 80 -29.76 -10.03 -2.05
CA LYS A 80 -30.45 -9.09 -1.15
C LYS A 80 -31.11 -7.92 -1.89
N TRP A 81 -30.85 -7.76 -3.18
CA TRP A 81 -31.42 -6.68 -3.98
C TRP A 81 -32.88 -7.00 -4.31
N LYS A 82 -33.74 -5.98 -4.16
CA LYS A 82 -35.17 -6.08 -4.52
C LYS A 82 -35.42 -5.89 -6.02
N LYS A 83 -34.40 -5.43 -6.75
CA LYS A 83 -34.38 -5.16 -8.19
C LYS A 83 -33.42 -6.12 -8.88
N SER A 84 -33.57 -6.31 -10.18
CA SER A 84 -32.64 -7.08 -11.01
C SER A 84 -31.25 -6.42 -11.04
N THR A 85 -30.21 -7.20 -11.40
CA THR A 85 -28.85 -6.68 -11.55
C THR A 85 -28.80 -5.50 -12.53
N TYR A 86 -29.52 -5.59 -13.65
CA TYR A 86 -29.58 -4.51 -14.64
C TYR A 86 -30.15 -3.22 -14.05
N GLU A 87 -31.31 -3.29 -13.39
CA GLU A 87 -31.96 -2.12 -12.79
C GLU A 87 -31.13 -1.48 -11.67
N ILE A 88 -30.33 -2.27 -10.95
CA ILE A 88 -29.39 -1.72 -9.97
C ILE A 88 -28.27 -0.99 -10.68
N TYR A 89 -27.65 -1.58 -11.71
CA TYR A 89 -26.62 -0.88 -12.48
C TYR A 89 -27.17 0.42 -13.07
N GLU A 90 -28.33 0.37 -13.72
CA GLU A 90 -29.00 1.55 -14.30
C GLU A 90 -29.28 2.65 -13.26
N GLN A 91 -29.68 2.27 -12.04
CA GLN A 91 -29.90 3.23 -10.96
C GLN A 91 -28.63 3.96 -10.51
N TYR A 92 -27.47 3.30 -10.54
CA TYR A 92 -26.21 3.82 -10.00
C TYR A 92 -25.18 4.18 -11.08
N GLU A 93 -25.58 4.26 -12.34
CA GLU A 93 -24.76 4.85 -13.40
C GLU A 93 -24.36 6.28 -13.04
N CYS A 94 -23.08 6.60 -13.19
CA CYS A 94 -22.64 7.98 -13.12
C CYS A 94 -23.06 8.68 -14.43
N SER A 95 -24.05 9.58 -14.35
CA SER A 95 -24.51 10.32 -15.52
C SER A 95 -23.35 11.05 -16.19
N ARG A 96 -23.17 10.85 -17.50
CA ARG A 96 -22.15 11.54 -18.29
C ARG A 96 -22.34 13.06 -18.30
N GLU A 97 -23.57 13.54 -18.07
CA GLU A 97 -23.84 14.97 -17.94
C GLU A 97 -23.20 15.58 -16.68
N TRP A 98 -22.89 14.77 -15.68
CA TRP A 98 -22.24 15.23 -14.45
C TRP A 98 -20.74 15.43 -14.59
N THR A 99 -20.10 14.91 -15.65
CA THR A 99 -18.65 14.88 -15.76
C THR A 99 -18.01 16.25 -15.54
N GLU A 100 -18.47 17.30 -16.22
CA GLU A 100 -17.92 18.66 -16.05
C GLU A 100 -18.12 19.19 -14.63
N ILE A 101 -19.27 18.89 -14.00
CA ILE A 101 -19.56 19.30 -12.61
C ILE A 101 -18.59 18.60 -11.64
N LEU A 102 -18.41 17.29 -11.79
CA LEU A 102 -17.53 16.49 -10.93
C LEU A 102 -16.06 16.91 -11.10
N VAL A 103 -15.61 17.12 -12.34
CA VAL A 103 -14.25 17.59 -12.66
C VAL A 103 -13.98 18.95 -12.01
N ASN A 104 -14.91 19.90 -12.17
CA ASN A 104 -14.78 21.23 -11.55
C ASN A 104 -14.80 21.15 -10.02
N THR A 105 -15.65 20.30 -9.44
CA THR A 105 -15.71 20.10 -7.99
C THR A 105 -14.41 19.50 -7.44
N CYS A 106 -13.83 18.50 -8.12
CA CYS A 106 -12.53 17.95 -7.76
C CYS A 106 -11.43 19.01 -7.83
N LYS A 107 -11.44 19.85 -8.87
CA LYS A 107 -10.50 20.97 -9.03
C LYS A 107 -10.63 21.99 -7.91
N GLU A 108 -11.84 22.37 -7.53
CA GLU A 108 -12.12 23.30 -6.42
C GLU A 108 -11.68 22.72 -5.07
N ALA A 109 -11.93 21.43 -4.83
CA ALA A 109 -11.46 20.73 -3.63
C ALA A 109 -9.93 20.51 -3.63
N GLY A 110 -9.25 20.59 -4.78
CA GLY A 110 -7.83 20.29 -4.90
C GLY A 110 -7.52 18.80 -4.78
N ILE A 111 -8.38 17.95 -5.32
CA ILE A 111 -8.22 16.49 -5.44
C ILE A 111 -8.27 16.09 -6.91
N ASP A 112 -7.56 15.03 -7.29
CA ASP A 112 -7.52 14.60 -8.67
C ASP A 112 -8.84 13.90 -9.06
N PHE A 113 -9.38 14.21 -10.23
CA PHE A 113 -10.53 13.49 -10.78
C PHE A 113 -10.06 12.23 -11.52
N MET A 114 -10.68 11.10 -11.20
CA MET A 114 -10.46 9.83 -11.86
C MET A 114 -11.77 9.12 -12.17
N THR A 115 -11.75 8.22 -13.15
CA THR A 115 -12.84 7.27 -13.35
C THR A 115 -12.35 5.97 -13.95
N THR A 116 -13.15 4.91 -13.78
CA THR A 116 -13.10 3.73 -14.63
C THR A 116 -14.11 3.91 -15.78
N PRO A 117 -13.66 4.11 -17.03
CA PRO A 117 -14.55 4.07 -18.19
C PRO A 117 -14.76 2.61 -18.64
N TYR A 118 -16.02 2.24 -18.91
CA TYR A 118 -16.41 0.85 -19.24
C TYR A 118 -16.88 0.65 -20.68
N ASP A 119 -16.72 1.67 -21.53
CA ASP A 119 -17.05 1.59 -22.95
C ASP A 119 -16.15 2.53 -23.77
N TYR A 120 -16.06 2.30 -25.09
CA TYR A 120 -15.18 3.07 -25.98
C TYR A 120 -15.49 4.58 -26.01
N GLU A 121 -16.76 4.96 -25.88
CA GLU A 121 -17.16 6.36 -25.89
C GLU A 121 -16.69 7.03 -24.58
N ALA A 122 -16.93 6.40 -23.43
CA ALA A 122 -16.41 6.86 -22.15
C ALA A 122 -14.87 6.93 -22.12
N ILE A 123 -14.17 5.97 -22.73
CA ILE A 123 -12.70 6.00 -22.86
C ILE A 123 -12.24 7.27 -23.58
N HIS A 124 -12.95 7.68 -24.64
CA HIS A 124 -12.64 8.86 -25.44
C HIS A 124 -13.07 10.17 -24.76
N GLU A 125 -14.29 10.26 -24.25
CA GLU A 125 -14.83 11.46 -23.61
C GLU A 125 -14.04 11.84 -22.35
N MET A 126 -13.67 10.85 -21.54
CA MET A 126 -12.97 11.07 -20.27
C MET A 126 -11.49 11.42 -20.45
N GLU A 127 -10.92 11.22 -21.64
CA GLU A 127 -9.49 11.39 -21.90
C GLU A 127 -8.98 12.75 -21.46
N LYS A 128 -9.70 13.84 -21.74
CA LYS A 128 -9.26 15.20 -21.39
C LYS A 128 -9.41 15.53 -19.89
N HIS A 129 -10.20 14.75 -19.15
CA HIS A 129 -10.60 15.05 -17.77
C HIS A 129 -9.80 14.29 -16.73
N ILE A 130 -9.45 13.04 -16.99
CA ILE A 130 -8.82 12.16 -16.00
C ILE A 130 -7.30 12.32 -15.95
N VAL A 131 -6.73 12.15 -14.77
CA VAL A 131 -5.26 12.16 -14.57
C VAL A 131 -4.61 10.81 -14.94
N ALA A 132 -5.39 9.73 -14.84
CA ALA A 132 -4.99 8.36 -15.16
C ALA A 132 -6.22 7.52 -15.49
N TYR A 133 -6.05 6.47 -16.29
CA TYR A 133 -7.08 5.47 -16.52
C TYR A 133 -7.04 4.40 -15.44
N LYS A 134 -8.21 4.06 -14.88
CA LYS A 134 -8.40 2.83 -14.11
C LYS A 134 -9.03 1.78 -15.01
N ILE A 135 -8.51 0.55 -14.98
CA ILE A 135 -9.13 -0.63 -15.58
C ILE A 135 -9.62 -1.52 -14.44
N GLY A 136 -10.92 -1.84 -14.43
CA GLY A 136 -11.53 -2.69 -13.43
C GLY A 136 -11.12 -4.15 -13.59
N SER A 137 -11.18 -4.92 -12.50
CA SER A 137 -10.87 -6.36 -12.54
C SER A 137 -11.77 -7.15 -13.50
N GLY A 138 -13.02 -6.70 -13.70
CA GLY A 138 -13.97 -7.33 -14.62
C GLY A 138 -13.55 -7.26 -16.09
N ASP A 139 -12.78 -6.24 -16.46
CA ASP A 139 -12.44 -5.93 -17.86
C ASP A 139 -11.02 -6.39 -18.23
N ILE A 140 -10.34 -7.11 -17.33
CA ILE A 140 -8.95 -7.57 -17.54
C ILE A 140 -8.79 -8.44 -18.80
N THR A 141 -9.86 -9.09 -19.24
CA THR A 141 -9.89 -9.92 -20.46
C THR A 141 -10.36 -9.16 -21.70
N CYS A 142 -10.88 -7.93 -21.55
CA CYS A 142 -11.38 -7.08 -22.62
C CYS A 142 -10.23 -6.37 -23.35
N THR A 143 -9.36 -7.14 -24.02
CA THR A 143 -8.10 -6.61 -24.59
C THR A 143 -8.27 -5.47 -25.60
N GLY A 144 -9.41 -5.39 -26.31
CA GLY A 144 -9.68 -4.28 -27.24
C GLY A 144 -9.82 -2.93 -26.52
N GLU A 145 -10.51 -2.89 -25.38
CA GLU A 145 -10.64 -1.69 -24.56
C GLU A 145 -9.33 -1.35 -23.86
N ILE A 146 -8.62 -2.37 -23.36
CA ILE A 146 -7.30 -2.21 -22.75
C ILE A 146 -6.32 -1.58 -23.75
N GLU A 147 -6.29 -2.05 -24.99
CA GLU A 147 -5.43 -1.50 -26.05
C GLU A 147 -5.82 -0.05 -26.38
N CYS A 148 -7.13 0.23 -26.46
CA CYS A 148 -7.65 1.58 -26.68
C CYS A 148 -7.17 2.55 -25.60
N ILE A 149 -7.29 2.17 -24.32
CA ILE A 149 -6.79 2.93 -23.17
C ILE A 149 -5.27 3.09 -23.24
N ALA A 150 -4.52 2.03 -23.54
CA ALA A 150 -3.07 2.06 -23.60
C ALA A 150 -2.57 3.09 -24.62
N LYS A 151 -3.18 3.15 -25.82
CA LYS A 151 -2.85 4.10 -26.89
C LYS A 151 -3.06 5.57 -26.51
N LYS A 152 -3.84 5.88 -25.48
CA LYS A 152 -4.01 7.26 -24.97
C LYS A 152 -2.75 7.78 -24.26
N ASN A 153 -1.80 6.91 -23.96
CA ASN A 153 -0.51 7.26 -23.35
C ASN A 153 -0.69 8.13 -22.08
N LYS A 154 -1.70 7.82 -21.26
CA LYS A 154 -1.85 8.31 -19.88
C LYS A 154 -1.50 7.19 -18.89
N PRO A 155 -1.12 7.48 -17.64
CA PRO A 155 -0.93 6.42 -16.66
C PRO A 155 -2.13 5.47 -16.56
N VAL A 156 -1.86 4.18 -16.38
CA VAL A 156 -2.89 3.13 -16.31
C VAL A 156 -2.75 2.37 -14.99
N PHE A 157 -3.86 2.22 -14.28
CA PHE A 157 -3.98 1.45 -13.05
C PHE A 157 -4.84 0.19 -13.32
N LEU A 158 -4.19 -0.96 -13.41
CA LEU A 158 -4.84 -2.24 -13.76
C LEU A 158 -5.11 -3.06 -12.50
N ALA A 159 -6.39 -3.30 -12.16
CA ALA A 159 -6.72 -4.26 -11.09
C ALA A 159 -6.79 -5.69 -11.61
N THR A 160 -6.36 -6.65 -10.78
CA THR A 160 -6.18 -8.05 -11.18
C THR A 160 -7.07 -9.03 -10.42
N GLY A 161 -8.21 -8.58 -9.90
CA GLY A 161 -9.13 -9.46 -9.18
C GLY A 161 -9.85 -10.43 -10.11
N ALA A 162 -10.32 -11.56 -9.57
CA ALA A 162 -11.02 -12.60 -10.33
C ALA A 162 -10.28 -13.06 -11.60
N SER A 163 -8.95 -13.00 -11.61
CA SER A 163 -8.12 -13.26 -12.79
C SER A 163 -7.01 -14.29 -12.50
N SER A 164 -6.61 -15.02 -13.54
CA SER A 164 -5.43 -15.90 -13.50
C SER A 164 -4.16 -15.12 -13.84
N MET A 165 -2.98 -15.67 -13.53
CA MET A 165 -1.72 -15.04 -13.94
C MET A 165 -1.62 -14.88 -15.46
N GLN A 166 -2.20 -15.79 -16.24
CA GLN A 166 -2.26 -15.70 -17.70
C GLN A 166 -3.10 -14.50 -18.17
N ASP A 167 -4.19 -14.18 -17.46
CA ASP A 167 -4.99 -12.99 -17.77
C ASP A 167 -4.22 -11.71 -17.45
N VAL A 168 -3.54 -11.68 -16.30
CA VAL A 168 -2.67 -10.57 -15.92
C VAL A 168 -1.56 -10.37 -16.95
N GLU A 169 -0.88 -11.44 -17.37
CA GLU A 169 0.17 -11.37 -18.39
C GLU A 169 -0.34 -10.82 -19.72
N ARG A 170 -1.53 -11.25 -20.16
CA ARG A 170 -2.15 -10.77 -21.39
C ARG A 170 -2.45 -9.28 -21.32
N ALA A 171 -3.10 -8.83 -20.24
CA ALA A 171 -3.44 -7.43 -20.04
C ALA A 171 -2.20 -6.54 -19.91
N VAL A 172 -1.22 -6.96 -19.11
CA VAL A 172 0.06 -6.24 -18.96
C VAL A 172 0.78 -6.13 -20.31
N SER A 173 0.88 -7.22 -21.06
CA SER A 173 1.55 -7.20 -22.38
C SER A 173 0.85 -6.26 -23.36
N CYS A 174 -0.48 -6.31 -23.40
CA CYS A 174 -1.32 -5.42 -24.22
C CYS A 174 -1.09 -3.94 -23.88
N ILE A 175 -1.00 -3.58 -22.60
CA ILE A 175 -0.73 -2.20 -22.17
C ILE A 175 0.69 -1.78 -22.55
N LEU A 176 1.68 -2.62 -22.22
CA LEU A 176 3.10 -2.27 -22.36
C LEU A 176 3.58 -2.18 -23.81
N GLU A 177 2.84 -2.76 -24.76
CA GLU A 177 3.09 -2.55 -26.19
C GLU A 177 2.97 -1.06 -26.58
N HIS A 178 2.07 -0.33 -25.94
CA HIS A 178 1.78 1.07 -26.29
C HIS A 178 2.19 2.07 -25.19
N ASN A 179 2.22 1.64 -23.93
CA ASN A 179 2.31 2.54 -22.80
C ASN A 179 3.10 1.97 -21.61
N PRO A 180 4.27 2.55 -21.28
CA PRO A 180 5.11 2.07 -20.19
C PRO A 180 4.66 2.52 -18.79
N LYS A 181 3.60 3.33 -18.67
CA LYS A 181 3.16 3.96 -17.40
C LYS A 181 2.07 3.13 -16.72
N LEU A 182 2.44 1.95 -16.26
CA LEU A 182 1.53 0.98 -15.66
C LEU A 182 1.76 0.84 -14.16
N VAL A 183 0.66 0.85 -13.40
CA VAL A 183 0.60 0.36 -12.02
C VAL A 183 -0.25 -0.91 -12.00
N LEU A 184 0.33 -2.00 -11.53
CA LEU A 184 -0.36 -3.29 -11.41
C LEU A 184 -0.89 -3.48 -10.00
N MET A 185 -2.21 -3.63 -9.86
CA MET A 185 -2.88 -3.63 -8.57
C MET A 185 -3.41 -5.01 -8.22
N GLN A 186 -2.89 -5.60 -7.14
CA GLN A 186 -3.52 -6.78 -6.56
C GLN A 186 -4.95 -6.43 -6.12
N CYS A 187 -5.87 -7.36 -6.33
CA CYS A 187 -7.27 -7.18 -5.97
C CYS A 187 -7.94 -8.52 -5.67
N ASN A 188 -8.85 -8.54 -4.71
CA ASN A 188 -9.83 -9.60 -4.54
C ASN A 188 -11.22 -9.01 -4.80
N THR A 189 -11.89 -9.46 -5.87
CA THR A 189 -13.19 -8.95 -6.32
C THR A 189 -14.33 -9.61 -5.54
N ASN A 190 -14.33 -9.45 -4.22
CA ASN A 190 -15.41 -9.88 -3.35
C ASN A 190 -15.86 -8.71 -2.46
N TYR A 191 -17.01 -8.15 -2.79
CA TYR A 191 -17.57 -6.94 -2.20
C TYR A 191 -18.33 -7.27 -0.91
N THR A 192 -17.59 -7.53 0.17
CA THR A 192 -18.17 -7.90 1.47
C THR A 192 -17.40 -7.26 2.63
N SER A 193 -18.09 -6.95 3.72
CA SER A 193 -17.48 -6.55 5.00
C SER A 193 -17.17 -7.74 5.93
N LYS A 194 -17.21 -8.97 5.40
CA LYS A 194 -17.01 -10.21 6.17
C LYS A 194 -15.53 -10.38 6.52
N LYS A 195 -15.21 -10.70 7.79
CA LYS A 195 -13.82 -10.87 8.26
C LYS A 195 -13.12 -12.05 7.58
N GLU A 196 -13.87 -13.07 7.17
CA GLU A 196 -13.37 -14.22 6.45
C GLU A 196 -12.71 -13.80 5.10
N ASN A 197 -13.10 -12.65 4.55
CA ASN A 197 -12.55 -12.15 3.29
C ASN A 197 -11.05 -11.85 3.37
N PHE A 198 -10.51 -11.55 4.57
CA PHE A 198 -9.06 -11.34 4.76
C PHE A 198 -8.23 -12.55 4.30
N ALA A 199 -8.75 -13.78 4.40
CA ALA A 199 -8.05 -14.99 3.97
C ALA A 199 -7.87 -15.08 2.44
N TYR A 200 -8.65 -14.31 1.67
CA TYR A 200 -8.68 -14.41 0.20
C TYR A 200 -8.01 -13.23 -0.51
N ILE A 201 -7.51 -12.23 0.24
CA ILE A 201 -6.83 -11.06 -0.35
C ILE A 201 -5.51 -11.45 -1.01
N ASN A 202 -4.80 -12.41 -0.42
CA ASN A 202 -3.55 -12.96 -0.93
C ASN A 202 -2.52 -11.88 -1.30
N LEU A 203 -2.15 -11.03 -0.33
CA LEU A 203 -1.19 -9.94 -0.56
C LEU A 203 0.17 -10.41 -1.10
N ARG A 204 0.56 -11.67 -0.85
CA ARG A 204 1.79 -12.27 -1.41
C ARG A 204 1.79 -12.35 -2.95
N ALA A 205 0.65 -12.16 -3.61
CA ALA A 205 0.61 -11.94 -5.06
C ALA A 205 1.49 -10.73 -5.49
N LEU A 206 1.62 -9.72 -4.64
CA LEU A 206 2.52 -8.58 -4.87
C LEU A 206 4.00 -9.01 -4.95
N GLU A 207 4.42 -10.01 -4.17
CA GLU A 207 5.78 -10.56 -4.24
C GLU A 207 6.01 -11.26 -5.58
N VAL A 208 5.01 -12.02 -6.05
CA VAL A 208 5.05 -12.68 -7.36
C VAL A 208 5.12 -11.66 -8.49
N PHE A 209 4.32 -10.59 -8.42
CA PHE A 209 4.37 -9.50 -9.39
C PHE A 209 5.74 -8.81 -9.39
N LYS A 210 6.33 -8.56 -8.23
CA LYS A 210 7.66 -7.95 -8.09
C LYS A 210 8.77 -8.82 -8.68
N ILE A 211 8.68 -10.14 -8.53
CA ILE A 211 9.64 -11.08 -9.14
C ILE A 211 9.49 -11.09 -10.66
N LYS A 212 8.25 -11.13 -11.16
CA LYS A 212 7.96 -11.27 -12.58
C LYS A 212 8.20 -9.98 -13.37
N TRP A 213 7.88 -8.84 -12.78
CA TRP A 213 8.07 -7.51 -13.34
C TRP A 213 8.87 -6.63 -12.36
N PRO A 214 10.20 -6.84 -12.26
CA PRO A 214 11.05 -6.10 -11.35
C PRO A 214 10.93 -4.59 -11.55
N ASN A 215 10.73 -3.85 -10.46
CA ASN A 215 10.54 -2.40 -10.42
C ASN A 215 9.24 -1.85 -11.05
N MET A 216 8.30 -2.70 -11.48
CA MET A 216 6.98 -2.21 -11.87
C MET A 216 6.28 -1.62 -10.66
N LEU A 217 5.56 -0.53 -10.86
CA LEU A 217 4.75 0.07 -9.81
C LEU A 217 3.61 -0.87 -9.44
N LEU A 218 3.45 -1.08 -8.13
CA LEU A 218 2.43 -1.97 -7.60
C LEU A 218 1.38 -1.19 -6.82
N GLY A 219 0.18 -1.75 -6.73
CA GLY A 219 -0.90 -1.20 -5.93
C GLY A 219 -1.79 -2.27 -5.32
N LEU A 220 -2.79 -1.81 -4.57
CA LEU A 220 -3.85 -2.66 -4.01
C LEU A 220 -5.20 -1.98 -4.25
N SER A 221 -6.13 -2.71 -4.85
CA SER A 221 -7.55 -2.36 -4.90
C SER A 221 -8.29 -3.26 -3.90
N ASP A 222 -8.79 -2.67 -2.81
CA ASP A 222 -9.17 -3.43 -1.62
C ASP A 222 -10.61 -3.22 -1.14
N HIS A 223 -11.30 -4.33 -0.88
CA HIS A 223 -12.68 -4.37 -0.41
C HIS A 223 -12.81 -4.91 1.02
N THR A 224 -11.70 -5.08 1.75
CA THR A 224 -11.76 -5.49 3.17
C THR A 224 -12.17 -4.36 4.10
N PRO A 225 -12.75 -4.64 5.27
CA PRO A 225 -12.98 -3.62 6.27
C PRO A 225 -11.67 -3.13 6.91
N GLY A 226 -11.57 -1.85 7.22
CA GLY A 226 -10.37 -1.28 7.86
C GLY A 226 -9.17 -1.20 6.91
N HIS A 227 -7.95 -1.19 7.46
CA HIS A 227 -6.73 -0.88 6.70
C HIS A 227 -5.56 -1.84 6.95
N ALA A 228 -5.78 -2.99 7.61
CA ALA A 228 -4.71 -3.95 7.88
C ALA A 228 -4.05 -4.48 6.58
N THR A 229 -4.86 -4.74 5.56
CA THR A 229 -4.40 -5.17 4.22
C THR A 229 -3.63 -4.07 3.50
N VAL A 230 -4.04 -2.83 3.65
CA VAL A 230 -3.38 -1.65 3.08
C VAL A 230 -1.97 -1.52 3.64
N LEU A 231 -1.83 -1.56 4.96
CA LEU A 231 -0.51 -1.53 5.61
C LEU A 231 0.37 -2.69 5.13
N GLY A 232 -0.18 -3.91 5.08
CA GLY A 232 0.54 -5.07 4.55
C GLY A 232 0.94 -4.95 3.08
N ALA A 233 0.11 -4.34 2.23
CA ALA A 233 0.47 -4.13 0.83
C ALA A 233 1.58 -3.10 0.65
N VAL A 234 1.58 -2.03 1.45
CA VAL A 234 2.61 -0.99 1.41
C VAL A 234 3.98 -1.54 1.80
N THR A 235 4.06 -2.44 2.79
CA THR A 235 5.32 -3.14 3.13
C THR A 235 5.82 -4.05 2.00
N LEU A 236 4.90 -4.63 1.22
CA LEU A 236 5.21 -5.44 0.05
C LEU A 236 5.51 -4.62 -1.22
N GLY A 237 5.48 -3.28 -1.12
CA GLY A 237 5.87 -2.36 -2.19
C GLY A 237 4.73 -1.74 -2.98
N ALA A 238 3.47 -1.92 -2.56
CA ALA A 238 2.36 -1.17 -3.12
C ALA A 238 2.51 0.32 -2.82
N ARG A 239 2.22 1.17 -3.81
CA ARG A 239 2.30 2.64 -3.73
C ARG A 239 1.06 3.35 -4.26
N VAL A 240 0.09 2.58 -4.74
CA VAL A 240 -1.25 3.08 -5.09
C VAL A 240 -2.27 2.22 -4.36
N ILE A 241 -3.15 2.85 -3.58
CA ILE A 241 -4.17 2.17 -2.80
C ILE A 241 -5.53 2.71 -3.22
N GLU A 242 -6.44 1.81 -3.56
CA GLU A 242 -7.83 2.11 -3.87
C GLU A 242 -8.75 1.39 -2.89
N LYS A 243 -9.68 2.14 -2.30
CA LYS A 243 -10.79 1.60 -1.50
C LYS A 243 -12.04 2.40 -1.80
N HIS A 244 -13.20 1.76 -1.65
CA HIS A 244 -14.47 2.47 -1.74
C HIS A 244 -14.62 3.48 -0.58
N PHE A 245 -15.30 4.59 -0.85
CA PHE A 245 -15.48 5.70 0.07
C PHE A 245 -16.95 6.10 0.19
N THR A 246 -17.42 6.28 1.42
CA THR A 246 -18.78 6.72 1.76
C THR A 246 -18.72 7.74 2.88
N ASP A 247 -19.78 8.53 3.07
CA ASP A 247 -19.97 9.33 4.28
C ASP A 247 -20.51 8.50 5.46
N ASP A 248 -21.31 7.46 5.16
CA ASP A 248 -21.97 6.60 6.13
C ASP A 248 -22.11 5.17 5.58
N ASN A 249 -21.66 4.19 6.36
CA ASN A 249 -21.72 2.76 6.02
C ASN A 249 -23.11 2.13 6.26
N SER A 250 -23.99 2.80 7.00
CA SER A 250 -25.34 2.30 7.33
C SER A 250 -26.37 2.54 6.24
N ARG A 251 -26.02 3.32 5.21
CA ARG A 251 -26.87 3.65 4.08
C ARG A 251 -27.21 2.43 3.23
N THR A 252 -28.35 2.54 2.55
CA THR A 252 -28.78 1.53 1.58
C THR A 252 -28.11 1.80 0.25
N GLY A 253 -27.41 0.82 -0.27
CA GLY A 253 -26.72 0.88 -1.56
C GLY A 253 -25.83 -0.36 -1.71
N PRO A 254 -25.33 -0.65 -2.92
CA PRO A 254 -24.53 -1.86 -3.13
C PRO A 254 -23.16 -1.76 -2.47
N ASP A 255 -22.58 -0.56 -2.35
CA ASP A 255 -21.18 -0.39 -1.95
C ASP A 255 -20.96 0.18 -0.53
N HIS A 256 -21.97 0.80 0.08
CA HIS A 256 -21.83 1.47 1.38
C HIS A 256 -21.28 0.57 2.48
N LEU A 257 -21.71 -0.69 2.54
CA LEU A 257 -21.44 -1.59 3.66
C LEU A 257 -19.95 -1.90 3.86
N PHE A 258 -19.16 -1.96 2.79
CA PHE A 258 -17.73 -2.30 2.83
C PHE A 258 -16.81 -1.11 2.52
N SER A 259 -17.39 0.07 2.27
CA SER A 259 -16.66 1.31 2.03
C SER A 259 -15.96 1.83 3.29
N MET A 260 -15.03 2.77 3.12
CA MET A 260 -14.41 3.52 4.20
C MET A 260 -15.19 4.80 4.47
N SER A 261 -15.33 5.20 5.74
CA SER A 261 -15.86 6.51 6.12
C SER A 261 -14.73 7.54 6.17
N PRO A 262 -15.02 8.86 6.27
CA PRO A 262 -13.97 9.87 6.36
C PRO A 262 -13.02 9.63 7.55
N ILE A 263 -13.56 9.13 8.66
CA ILE A 263 -12.79 8.83 9.88
C ILE A 263 -11.87 7.63 9.65
N THR A 264 -12.39 6.51 9.14
CA THR A 264 -11.58 5.30 8.95
C THR A 264 -10.58 5.47 7.80
N TRP A 265 -10.92 6.29 6.81
CA TRP A 265 -10.01 6.69 5.74
C TRP A 265 -8.85 7.52 6.25
N ARG A 266 -9.12 8.56 7.06
CA ARG A 266 -8.08 9.38 7.69
C ARG A 266 -7.13 8.52 8.51
N ASP A 267 -7.67 7.64 9.35
CA ASP A 267 -6.87 6.72 10.14
C ASP A 267 -5.96 5.83 9.26
N MET A 268 -6.51 5.27 8.17
CA MET A 268 -5.72 4.52 7.17
C MET A 268 -4.55 5.34 6.59
N VAL A 269 -4.80 6.58 6.19
CA VAL A 269 -3.77 7.46 5.63
C VAL A 269 -2.68 7.71 6.68
N ASP A 270 -3.07 8.10 7.89
CA ASP A 270 -2.12 8.45 8.95
C ASP A 270 -1.28 7.24 9.39
N ARG A 271 -1.91 6.06 9.59
CA ARG A 271 -1.19 4.81 9.89
C ARG A 271 -0.23 4.42 8.76
N THR A 272 -0.60 4.67 7.50
CA THR A 272 0.29 4.40 6.36
C THR A 272 1.49 5.34 6.35
N ARG A 273 1.32 6.62 6.66
CA ARG A 273 2.44 7.57 6.73
C ARG A 273 3.43 7.23 7.83
N GLU A 274 2.93 6.84 9.01
CA GLU A 274 3.79 6.34 10.08
C GLU A 274 4.54 5.07 9.68
N LEU A 275 3.86 4.12 9.03
CA LEU A 275 4.48 2.92 8.51
C LEU A 275 5.61 3.25 7.52
N GLU A 276 5.33 4.09 6.52
CA GLU A 276 6.33 4.51 5.52
C GLU A 276 7.56 5.16 6.17
N TYR A 277 7.35 6.02 7.18
CA TYR A 277 8.43 6.62 7.95
C TYR A 277 9.23 5.59 8.76
N SER A 278 8.60 4.50 9.18
CA SER A 278 9.19 3.46 10.04
C SER A 278 9.93 2.35 9.27
N LEU A 279 9.74 2.23 7.94
CA LEU A 279 10.32 1.11 7.16
C LEU A 279 11.85 1.17 7.06
N GLY A 280 12.45 2.35 7.07
CA GLY A 280 13.90 2.54 6.97
C GLY A 280 14.50 2.09 5.64
N ASP A 281 15.82 1.87 5.64
CA ASP A 281 16.61 1.47 4.46
C ASP A 281 16.94 -0.05 4.42
N GLY A 282 16.49 -0.80 5.43
CA GLY A 282 16.76 -2.23 5.58
C GLY A 282 18.15 -2.58 6.11
N ILE A 283 19.01 -1.61 6.43
CA ILE A 283 20.36 -1.84 6.96
C ILE A 283 20.30 -1.85 8.49
N LYS A 284 20.60 -2.99 9.12
CA LYS A 284 20.68 -3.03 10.60
C LYS A 284 21.92 -2.27 11.08
N LYS A 285 21.67 -1.12 11.72
CA LYS A 285 22.68 -0.28 12.36
C LYS A 285 22.24 0.15 13.76
N ILE A 286 23.14 0.85 14.45
CA ILE A 286 22.80 1.66 15.63
C ILE A 286 22.19 2.94 15.08
N GLU A 287 20.95 3.23 15.45
CA GLU A 287 20.30 4.46 15.01
C GLU A 287 20.83 5.69 15.76
N ALA A 288 20.65 6.88 15.19
CA ALA A 288 21.19 8.11 15.76
C ALA A 288 20.69 8.38 17.20
N ASN A 289 19.47 7.94 17.53
CA ASN A 289 18.90 8.05 18.87
C ASN A 289 19.36 6.94 19.84
N GLU A 290 20.13 5.95 19.38
CA GLU A 290 20.61 4.82 20.19
C GLU A 290 22.08 4.96 20.63
N ILE A 291 22.82 5.98 20.17
CA ILE A 291 24.27 6.12 20.40
C ILE A 291 24.63 6.05 21.89
N ASN A 292 23.85 6.70 22.76
CA ASN A 292 24.06 6.64 24.21
C ASN A 292 23.56 5.32 24.82
N THR A 293 22.48 4.75 24.27
CA THR A 293 21.92 3.47 24.70
C THR A 293 22.93 2.34 24.52
N VAL A 294 23.74 2.39 23.46
CA VAL A 294 24.85 1.44 23.25
C VAL A 294 25.79 1.41 24.45
N ILE A 295 26.15 2.57 24.99
CA ILE A 295 27.05 2.67 26.14
C ILE A 295 26.35 2.21 27.41
N LEU A 296 25.11 2.64 27.64
CA LEU A 296 24.43 2.40 28.92
C LEU A 296 23.87 0.99 29.07
N GLN A 297 23.40 0.38 27.97
CA GLN A 297 22.63 -0.87 28.01
C GLN A 297 23.41 -2.09 27.53
N ARG A 298 24.53 -1.93 26.81
CA ARG A 298 25.38 -3.07 26.47
C ARG A 298 26.30 -3.41 27.62
N ARG A 299 26.67 -4.69 27.69
CA ARG A 299 27.64 -5.19 28.64
C ARG A 299 29.05 -5.07 28.07
N SER A 300 30.01 -4.77 28.93
CA SER A 300 31.44 -4.91 28.68
C SER A 300 32.07 -5.82 29.75
N MET A 301 33.37 -6.07 29.64
CA MET A 301 34.09 -6.82 30.68
C MET A 301 34.51 -5.90 31.81
N HIS A 302 34.21 -6.30 33.03
CA HIS A 302 34.62 -5.63 34.25
C HIS A 302 35.37 -6.62 35.14
N VAL A 303 36.38 -6.15 35.85
CA VAL A 303 37.03 -7.00 36.87
C VAL A 303 36.11 -7.11 38.09
N ASN A 304 35.99 -8.31 38.67
CA ASN A 304 35.10 -8.59 39.80
C ASN A 304 35.81 -8.56 41.17
N LYS A 305 37.05 -8.08 41.18
CA LYS A 305 37.88 -7.82 42.33
C LYS A 305 39.04 -6.91 41.92
N THR A 306 39.75 -6.37 42.91
CA THR A 306 40.97 -5.60 42.64
C THR A 306 42.08 -6.51 42.11
N LEU A 307 42.71 -6.11 40.99
CA LEU A 307 43.85 -6.79 40.36
C LEU A 307 45.03 -5.82 40.22
N LYS A 308 46.26 -6.31 40.44
CA LYS A 308 47.48 -5.51 40.32
C LYS A 308 48.11 -5.63 38.93
N ALA A 309 48.83 -4.60 38.50
CA ALA A 309 49.68 -4.69 37.32
C ALA A 309 50.59 -5.95 37.37
N GLY A 310 50.70 -6.64 36.25
CA GLY A 310 51.37 -7.93 36.11
C GLY A 310 50.50 -9.15 36.42
N SER A 311 49.27 -8.98 36.94
CA SER A 311 48.35 -10.11 37.17
C SER A 311 47.88 -10.70 35.84
N CYS A 312 47.87 -12.02 35.73
CA CYS A 312 47.29 -12.74 34.60
C CYS A 312 45.76 -12.75 34.73
N VAL A 313 45.06 -12.29 33.69
CA VAL A 313 43.60 -12.24 33.67
C VAL A 313 43.03 -13.64 33.41
N THR A 314 42.16 -14.10 34.30
CA THR A 314 41.44 -15.37 34.16
C THR A 314 39.95 -15.15 34.03
N ILE A 315 39.23 -16.17 33.56
CA ILE A 315 37.76 -16.13 33.44
C ILE A 315 37.07 -15.84 34.79
N ALA A 316 37.66 -16.31 35.90
CA ALA A 316 37.10 -16.12 37.23
C ALA A 316 37.24 -14.68 37.75
N ASP A 317 38.06 -13.85 37.08
CA ASP A 317 38.30 -12.46 37.46
C ASP A 317 37.35 -11.48 36.75
N ILE A 318 36.54 -11.94 35.79
CA ILE A 318 35.76 -11.10 34.87
C ILE A 318 34.26 -11.32 35.05
N ASP A 319 33.54 -10.21 35.21
CA ASP A 319 32.08 -10.17 35.06
C ASP A 319 31.68 -9.41 33.79
N PHE A 320 30.53 -9.78 33.22
CA PHE A 320 29.94 -9.08 32.08
C PHE A 320 28.86 -8.11 32.55
N LEU A 321 29.28 -6.90 32.90
CA LEU A 321 28.43 -5.87 33.49
C LEU A 321 28.21 -4.69 32.55
N ARG A 322 27.26 -3.83 32.91
CA ARG A 322 27.04 -2.52 32.27
C ARG A 322 27.77 -1.45 33.10
N PRO A 323 28.18 -0.32 32.51
CA PRO A 323 28.02 0.08 31.10
C PRO A 323 29.03 -0.58 30.15
N ALA A 324 28.96 -0.27 28.86
CA ALA A 324 29.99 -0.54 27.86
C ALA A 324 30.54 0.78 27.30
N PRO A 325 31.46 1.46 28.02
CA PRO A 325 32.14 2.66 27.52
C PRO A 325 32.74 2.47 26.13
N ALA A 326 32.89 3.56 25.38
CA ALA A 326 33.55 3.52 24.08
C ALA A 326 34.97 2.93 24.22
N GLY A 327 35.28 1.92 23.41
CA GLY A 327 36.56 1.20 23.46
C GLY A 327 36.67 0.09 24.51
N SER A 328 35.66 -0.09 25.36
CA SER A 328 35.60 -1.22 26.30
C SER A 328 35.58 -2.56 25.55
N ILE A 329 36.14 -3.60 26.17
CA ILE A 329 36.20 -4.92 25.55
C ILE A 329 34.81 -5.59 25.63
N PRO A 330 34.20 -5.97 24.50
CA PRO A 330 32.89 -6.60 24.49
C PRO A 330 32.98 -8.08 24.90
N PRO A 331 31.97 -8.63 25.60
CA PRO A 331 32.01 -9.99 26.17
C PRO A 331 32.40 -11.12 25.20
N TYR A 332 32.05 -11.00 23.92
CA TYR A 332 32.36 -12.00 22.90
C TYR A 332 33.87 -12.08 22.55
N GLU A 333 34.69 -11.17 23.07
CA GLU A 333 36.15 -11.18 22.88
C GLU A 333 36.91 -11.79 24.05
N ILE A 334 36.24 -12.53 24.95
CA ILE A 334 36.86 -13.03 26.18
C ILE A 334 38.11 -13.88 25.92
N ASP A 335 38.05 -14.74 24.92
CA ASP A 335 39.17 -15.62 24.56
C ASP A 335 40.42 -14.84 24.11
N LYS A 336 40.27 -13.57 23.71
CA LYS A 336 41.38 -12.70 23.34
C LYS A 336 42.07 -12.04 24.55
N ILE A 337 41.49 -12.16 25.74
CA ILE A 337 42.00 -11.50 26.95
C ILE A 337 42.47 -12.47 28.03
N ILE A 338 41.90 -13.68 28.08
CA ILE A 338 42.30 -14.67 29.07
C ILE A 338 43.76 -15.07 28.84
N GLY A 339 44.55 -15.08 29.92
CA GLY A 339 45.98 -15.38 29.87
C GLY A 339 46.89 -14.16 29.66
N ARG A 340 46.34 -12.99 29.30
CA ARG A 340 47.12 -11.75 29.18
C ARG A 340 47.35 -11.13 30.55
N ASN A 341 48.46 -10.39 30.69
CA ASN A 341 48.79 -9.70 31.93
C ASN A 341 48.27 -8.27 31.91
N LEU A 342 47.80 -7.77 33.06
CA LEU A 342 47.46 -6.35 33.23
C LEU A 342 48.70 -5.47 33.17
N LEU A 343 48.62 -4.33 32.48
CA LEU A 343 49.66 -3.30 32.45
C LEU A 343 49.51 -2.27 33.58
N VAL A 344 48.30 -2.15 34.11
CA VAL A 344 47.92 -1.19 35.16
C VAL A 344 47.09 -1.87 36.24
N ASP A 345 47.07 -1.30 37.45
CA ASP A 345 46.16 -1.73 38.51
C ASP A 345 44.70 -1.48 38.08
N LYS A 346 43.78 -2.39 38.45
CA LYS A 346 42.33 -2.28 38.25
C LYS A 346 41.61 -2.49 39.58
N ALA A 347 40.70 -1.60 39.94
CA ALA A 347 39.84 -1.75 41.12
C ALA A 347 38.64 -2.64 40.80
N ASP A 348 38.01 -3.21 41.84
CA ASP A 348 36.77 -3.98 41.70
C ASP A 348 35.68 -3.16 40.98
N GLY A 349 35.06 -3.76 39.95
CA GLY A 349 34.05 -3.14 39.10
C GLY A 349 34.60 -2.31 37.93
N ASP A 350 35.91 -2.10 37.82
CA ASP A 350 36.48 -1.33 36.71
C ASP A 350 36.30 -2.05 35.36
N THR A 351 35.92 -1.28 34.33
CA THR A 351 35.85 -1.75 32.94
C THR A 351 37.24 -2.05 32.38
N LEU A 352 37.38 -3.13 31.61
CA LEU A 352 38.60 -3.46 30.87
C LEU A 352 38.63 -2.85 29.47
N PHE A 353 39.81 -2.35 29.11
CA PHE A 353 40.15 -1.87 27.77
C PHE A 353 41.36 -2.62 27.24
N TYR A 354 41.52 -2.71 25.91
CA TYR A 354 42.69 -3.38 25.33
C TYR A 354 44.02 -2.73 25.72
N ALA A 355 44.01 -1.42 26.00
CA ALA A 355 45.17 -0.69 26.51
C ALA A 355 45.59 -1.10 27.94
N ASP A 356 44.71 -1.79 28.68
CA ASP A 356 45.02 -2.29 30.02
C ASP A 356 45.81 -3.61 29.99
N LEU A 357 46.01 -4.23 28.83
CA LEU A 357 46.51 -5.59 28.67
C LEU A 357 47.82 -5.65 27.87
N SER A 358 48.78 -6.47 28.30
CA SER A 358 50.04 -6.73 27.57
C SER A 358 49.77 -7.31 26.19
N ASP A 359 50.57 -7.04 25.17
CA ASP A 359 50.42 -7.71 23.87
C ASP A 359 50.47 -9.24 23.99
N SER A 360 49.82 -9.92 23.03
CA SER A 360 49.64 -11.38 22.99
C SER A 360 50.95 -12.17 23.00
#